data_AF-A0A521L6I1-F1
#
_entry.id   AF-A0A521L6I1-F1
#
_cell.length_a   1.000
_cell.length_b   1.000
_cell.length_c   1.000
_cell.angle_alpha   90.00
_cell.angle_beta   90.00
_cell.angle_gamma   90.00
#
_symmetry.space_group_name_H-M   'P 1'
#
loop_
_entity.id
_entity.type
_entity.pdbx_description
1 polymer ?
#
loop_
_entity_poly.entity_id
_entity_poly.type
_entity_poly.pdbx_seq_one_letter_code
_entity_poly.pdbx_strand_id
1 'polypeptide(L)' 'MAYRTIIGQQSWHFADLKEVMAKATPLRSGDMLAGIAAGSAQ' A
#
# COMPACT_ATOMS: atom_id res chain seq x y z
N MET A 1 14.62 0.69 -7.65
CA MET A 1 13.93 -0.61 -7.59
C MET A 1 12.45 -0.33 -7.64
N ALA A 2 11.68 -0.94 -8.55
CA ALA A 2 10.25 -0.69 -8.68
C ALA A 2 9.46 -1.70 -7.85
N TYR A 3 8.63 -1.24 -6.91
CA TYR A 3 7.75 -2.10 -6.13
C TYR A 3 6.42 -2.25 -6.89
N ARG A 4 6.22 -3.40 -7.54
CA ARG A 4 5.02 -3.70 -8.33
C ARG A 4 4.48 -5.07 -7.96
N THR A 5 3.16 -5.18 -7.81
CA THR A 5 2.48 -6.48 -7.72
C THR A 5 1.30 -6.52 -8.68
N ILE A 6 0.95 -7.71 -9.16
CA ILE A 6 -0.22 -7.92 -10.01
C ILE A 6 -1.16 -8.85 -9.25
N ILE A 7 -2.37 -8.37 -8.99
CA ILE A 7 -3.43 -9.14 -8.31
C ILE A 7 -4.58 -9.26 -9.30
N GLY A 8 -4.80 -10.48 -9.80
CA GLY A 8 -5.75 -10.74 -10.89
C GLY A 8 -5.33 -10.04 -12.19
N GLN A 9 -6.18 -9.13 -12.69
CA GLN A 9 -5.92 -8.32 -13.88
C GLN A 9 -5.45 -6.89 -13.56
N GLN A 10 -5.28 -6.56 -12.27
CA GLN A 10 -4.89 -5.22 -11.84
C GLN A 10 -3.43 -5.18 -11.42
N SER A 11 -2.68 -4.23 -11.99
CA SER A 11 -1.29 -3.99 -11.60
C SER A 11 -1.19 -2.82 -10.64
N TRP A 12 -0.60 -3.07 -9.49
CA TRP A 12 -0.39 -2.13 -8.41
C TRP A 12 1.06 -1.71 -8.37
N HIS A 13 1.29 -0.41 -8.25
CA HIS A 13 2.61 0.19 -8.17
C HIS A 13 2.73 0.93 -6.85
N PHE A 14 3.86 0.75 -6.18
CA PHE A 14 4.23 1.45 -4.95
C PHE A 14 5.53 2.19 -5.20
N ALA A 15 5.63 3.39 -4.66
CA ALA A 15 6.78 4.28 -4.80
C ALA A 15 7.99 3.76 -4.03
N ASP A 16 7.78 3.18 -2.84
CA ASP A 16 8.84 2.69 -1.98
C ASP A 16 8.40 1.51 -1.08
N LEU A 17 9.36 0.91 -0.38
CA LEU A 17 9.12 -0.18 0.56
C LEU A 17 8.25 0.25 1.75
N LYS A 18 8.33 1.53 2.16
CA LYS A 18 7.57 2.07 3.29
C LYS A 18 6.08 2.06 2.95
N GLU A 19 5.72 2.44 1.72
CA GLU A 19 4.36 2.40 1.20
C GLU A 19 3.83 0.97 1.13
N VAL A 20 4.66 0.01 0.70
CA VAL A 20 4.29 -1.42 0.73
C VAL A 20 3.99 -1.88 2.16
N MET A 21 4.88 -1.59 3.11
CA MET A 21 4.69 -2.01 4.50
C MET A 21 3.47 -1.35 5.16
N ALA A 22 3.23 -0.06 4.89
CA ALA A 22 2.07 0.66 5.40
C ALA A 22 0.75 0.08 4.87
N LYS A 23 0.70 -0.28 3.58
CA LYS A 23 -0.50 -0.87 2.96
C LYS A 23 -0.70 -2.35 3.26
N ALA A 24 0.35 -3.07 3.67
CA ALA A 24 0.28 -4.49 4.03
C ALA A 24 -0.21 -4.74 5.47
N THR A 25 -0.21 -3.71 6.33
CA THR A 25 -0.69 -3.82 7.71
C THR A 25 -2.16 -3.41 7.84
N PRO A 26 -2.93 -3.99 8.78
CA PRO A 26 -4.31 -3.59 9.03
C PRO A 26 -4.42 -2.09 9.30
N LEU A 27 -5.50 -1.47 8.82
CA LEU A 27 -5.71 -0.03 8.90
C LEU A 27 -5.60 0.47 10.36
N ARG A 28 -4.61 1.33 10.63
CA ARG A 28 -4.45 2.02 11.91
C ARG A 28 -4.67 3.52 11.72
N SER A 29 -5.22 4.19 12.73
CA SER A 29 -5.45 5.65 12.68
C SER A 29 -4.18 6.45 12.40
N GLY A 30 -3.01 5.96 12.82
CA GLY A 30 -1.71 6.56 12.53
C GLY A 30 -1.34 6.58 11.05
N ASP A 31 -1.63 5.52 10.30
CA ASP A 31 -1.31 5.44 8.86
C ASP A 31 -2.23 6.35 8.03
N MET A 32 -3.47 6.56 8.48
CA MET A 32 -4.39 7.52 7.88
C MET A 32 -3.91 8.97 8.09
N LEU A 33 -3.46 9.31 9.30
CA LEU A 33 -2.90 10.63 9.59
C LEU A 33 -1.60 10.90 8.83
N ALA A 34 -0.80 9.87 8.60
CA ALA A 34 0.44 9.94 7.83
C ALA A 34 0.22 9.88 6.31
N GLY A 35 -1.02 9.67 5.83
CA GLY A 35 -1.35 9.63 4.40
C GLY A 35 -0.78 8.43 3.65
N ILE A 36 -0.38 7.37 4.36
CA ILE A 36 0.26 6.16 3.79
C ILE A 36 -0.64 4.92 3.87
N ALA A 37 -1.83 5.05 4.44
CA ALA A 37 -2.80 3.97 4.50
C ALA A 37 -3.27 3.53 3.10
N ALA A 38 -3.66 2.26 2.99
CA ALA A 38 -4.29 1.74 1.78
C ALA A 38 -5.68 2.39 1.57
N GLY A 39 -5.97 2.79 0.33
CA GLY A 39 -7.27 3.38 -0.04
C GLY A 39 -8.40 2.35 -0.20
N SER A 40 -8.07 1.06 -0.21
CA SER A 40 -9.01 -0.07 -0.28
C SER A 40 -8.41 -1.32 0.36
N ALA A 41 -9.27 -2.27 0.74
CA ALA A 41 -8.88 -3.52 1.41
C ALA A 41 -8.51 -4.67 0.44
N GLN A 42 -8.28 -4.38 -0.84
CA GLN A 42 -8.04 -5.36 -1.90
C GLN A 42 -6.58 -5.80 -1.99
#